data_AF-A0A840YTJ1-F1
#
_entry.id   AF-A0A840YTJ1-F1
#
_cell.length_a   1.000
_cell.length_b   1.000
_cell.length_c   1.000
_cell.angle_alpha   90.00
_cell.angle_beta   90.00
_cell.angle_gamma   90.00
#
_symmetry.space_group_name_H-M   'P 1'
#
loop_
_entity.id
_entity.type
_entity.pdbx_description
1 polymer ?
#
loop_
_entity_poly.entity_id
_entity_poly.type
_entity_poly.pdbx_seq_one_letter_code
_entity_poly.pdbx_strand_id
1 'polypeptide(L)'
;MSNPSIAEMLAALPPGEQRVYPPAEQPSDDHQRFFEVHRYGIDIPALNWADRGTAPTMPFLGSRLRRATDIDVIDRYVARLDGRAADIGDFYSTDSDIYFLSPRLVDLIATIDAGAIVHRPARVVATDKDLDFRAAMPARLIESVDPQRTEVTVNGTVFPSGKYFAKASFGGDVCFRADIPPNVHAFRDPDLYFWHWSKSLLEVAKEQGMRGIYANQMTRARPRWIWM
;
A
#
# COMPACT_ATOMS: atom_id res chain seq x y z
N MET A 1 -9.56 4.11 29.66
CA MET A 1 -10.52 3.48 28.72
C MET A 1 -9.76 3.28 27.42
N SER A 2 -9.73 2.08 26.84
CA SER A 2 -9.07 1.87 25.55
C SER A 2 -9.89 2.56 24.45
N ASN A 3 -9.26 3.38 23.59
CA ASN A 3 -9.94 3.81 22.36
C ASN A 3 -10.44 2.59 21.57
N PRO A 4 -11.61 2.68 20.93
CA PRO A 4 -12.13 1.63 20.04
C PRO A 4 -11.16 1.37 18.88
N SER A 5 -11.25 0.18 18.28
CA SER A 5 -10.61 -0.10 16.99
C SER A 5 -11.22 0.75 15.88
N ILE A 6 -10.52 0.92 14.76
CA ILE A 6 -11.05 1.67 13.62
C ILE A 6 -12.31 0.98 13.06
N ALA A 7 -12.35 -0.36 13.08
CA ALA A 7 -13.54 -1.13 12.73
C ALA A 7 -14.76 -0.75 13.59
N GLU A 8 -14.57 -0.66 14.90
CA GLU A 8 -15.63 -0.28 15.83
C GLU A 8 -16.03 1.19 15.65
N MET A 9 -15.07 2.09 15.42
CA MET A 9 -15.34 3.50 15.12
C MET A 9 -16.19 3.66 13.85
N LEU A 10 -15.91 2.86 12.81
CA LEU A 10 -16.67 2.83 11.55
C LEU A 10 -18.08 2.29 11.77
N ALA A 11 -18.23 1.19 12.52
CA ALA A 11 -19.50 0.55 12.77
C ALA A 11 -20.43 1.40 13.68
N ALA A 12 -19.85 2.19 14.59
CA ALA A 12 -20.59 3.03 15.51
C ALA A 12 -21.05 4.37 14.92
N LEU A 13 -20.65 4.70 13.68
CA LEU A 13 -21.00 5.97 13.05
C LEU A 13 -22.41 5.90 12.43
N PRO A 14 -23.32 6.83 12.80
CA PRO A 14 -24.62 6.93 12.15
C PRO A 14 -24.53 7.42 10.69
N PRO A 15 -25.57 7.15 9.87
CA PRO A 15 -25.65 7.66 8.51
C PRO A 15 -25.54 9.18 8.40
N GLY A 16 -24.59 9.65 7.57
CA GLY A 16 -24.38 11.08 7.29
C GLY A 16 -23.62 11.85 8.37
N GLU A 17 -23.20 11.21 9.46
CA GLU A 17 -22.41 11.86 10.50
C GLU A 17 -20.91 11.86 10.19
N GLN A 18 -20.19 12.78 10.82
CA GLN A 18 -18.74 12.79 10.92
C GLN A 18 -18.36 12.79 12.40
N ARG A 19 -17.35 12.00 12.77
CA ARG A 19 -16.78 11.97 14.12
C ARG A 19 -15.27 11.99 14.08
N VAL A 20 -14.66 12.75 15.00
CA VAL A 20 -13.22 12.81 15.21
C VAL A 20 -12.90 12.11 16.53
N TYR A 21 -11.98 11.17 16.49
CA TYR A 21 -11.44 10.46 17.64
C TYR A 21 -10.01 10.97 17.87
N PRO A 22 -9.79 11.88 18.83
CA PRO A 22 -8.46 12.39 19.12
C PRO A 22 -7.56 11.28 19.70
N PRO A 23 -6.24 11.39 19.52
CA PRO A 23 -5.32 10.45 20.13
C PRO A 23 -5.42 10.54 21.67
N ALA A 24 -5.45 9.39 22.33
CA ALA A 24 -5.40 9.28 23.79
C ALA A 24 -3.98 9.45 24.34
N GLU A 25 -2.97 9.18 23.52
CA GLU A 25 -1.56 9.25 23.86
C GLU A 25 -0.80 10.09 22.83
N GLN A 26 0.22 10.82 23.25
CA GLN A 26 1.04 11.56 22.29
C GLN A 26 1.90 10.59 21.46
N PRO A 27 2.04 10.84 20.15
CA PRO A 27 3.02 10.13 19.33
C PRO A 27 4.42 10.27 19.94
N SER A 28 5.11 9.15 20.16
CA SER A 28 6.54 9.14 20.43
C SER A 28 7.28 8.74 19.15
N ASP A 29 8.32 9.47 18.77
CA ASP A 29 9.15 9.18 17.59
C ASP A 29 9.83 7.80 17.64
N ASP A 30 10.01 7.26 18.85
CA ASP A 30 10.80 6.05 19.14
C ASP A 30 10.22 4.74 18.56
N HIS A 31 9.08 4.80 17.87
CA HIS A 31 8.37 3.61 17.37
C HIS A 31 8.09 3.61 15.87
N GLN A 32 8.62 4.57 15.10
CA GLN A 32 8.39 4.59 13.65
C GLN A 32 9.28 3.58 12.91
N ARG A 33 8.79 2.33 12.87
CA ARG A 33 9.44 1.22 12.17
C ARG A 33 9.10 1.15 10.69
N PHE A 34 7.96 1.66 10.26
CA PHE A 34 7.42 1.49 8.92
C PHE A 34 7.20 2.82 8.18
N PHE A 35 7.34 2.77 6.87
CA PHE A 35 7.28 3.90 5.95
C PHE A 35 6.42 3.55 4.75
N GLU A 36 5.68 4.53 4.22
CA GLU A 36 4.99 4.38 2.94
C GLU A 36 6.01 4.34 1.81
N VAL A 37 5.86 3.35 0.93
CA VAL A 37 6.72 3.22 -0.26
C VAL A 37 5.97 3.65 -1.51
N HIS A 38 6.61 4.53 -2.27
CA HIS A 38 6.15 5.05 -3.55
C HIS A 38 7.22 4.84 -4.61
N ARG A 39 6.82 5.01 -5.87
CA ARG A 39 7.76 5.24 -6.95
C ARG A 39 8.42 6.61 -6.79
N TYR A 40 9.74 6.66 -6.93
CA TYR A 40 10.47 7.93 -7.07
C TYR A 40 10.17 8.59 -8.41
N GLY A 41 9.64 9.83 -8.38
CA GLY A 41 8.86 10.40 -9.48
C GLY A 41 9.62 11.21 -10.55
N ILE A 42 10.90 11.51 -10.39
CA ILE A 42 11.59 12.46 -11.29
C ILE A 42 12.63 11.78 -12.20
N ASP A 43 13.42 10.85 -11.69
CA ASP A 43 14.59 10.32 -12.43
C ASP A 43 14.38 8.94 -13.06
N ILE A 44 13.18 8.36 -12.92
CA ILE A 44 12.86 7.03 -13.48
C ILE A 44 11.63 7.19 -14.36
N PRO A 45 11.65 6.72 -15.62
CA PRO A 45 10.51 6.87 -16.52
C PRO A 45 9.25 6.21 -16.00
N ALA A 46 8.08 6.69 -16.42
CA ALA A 46 6.82 6.09 -16.01
C ALA A 46 6.59 4.74 -16.67
N LEU A 47 5.98 3.84 -15.89
CA LEU A 47 5.52 2.54 -16.37
C LEU A 47 4.02 2.64 -16.62
N ASN A 48 3.61 2.35 -17.86
CA ASN A 48 2.23 2.32 -18.28
C ASN A 48 1.75 0.88 -18.41
N TRP A 49 0.75 0.51 -17.60
CA TRP A 49 0.07 -0.78 -17.69
C TRP A 49 -1.37 -0.57 -18.18
N ALA A 50 -1.52 -0.50 -19.50
CA ALA A 50 -2.80 -0.21 -20.14
C ALA A 50 -3.79 -1.38 -20.08
N ASP A 51 -3.30 -2.62 -20.18
CA ASP A 51 -4.12 -3.83 -20.27
C ASP A 51 -4.55 -4.40 -18.91
N ARG A 52 -4.71 -3.53 -17.90
CA ARG A 52 -4.98 -3.91 -16.50
C ARG A 52 -6.42 -4.37 -16.19
N GLY A 53 -7.28 -4.45 -17.21
CA GLY A 53 -8.70 -4.77 -17.05
C GLY A 53 -9.52 -3.65 -16.41
N THR A 54 -10.72 -3.99 -15.93
CA THR A 54 -11.65 -3.06 -15.25
C THR A 54 -11.61 -3.28 -13.73
N ALA A 55 -12.04 -2.28 -12.95
CA ALA A 55 -12.00 -2.32 -11.48
C ALA A 55 -12.65 -3.56 -10.81
N PRO A 56 -13.73 -4.17 -11.37
CA PRO A 56 -14.30 -5.39 -10.79
C PRO A 56 -13.40 -6.61 -10.88
N THR A 57 -12.58 -6.73 -11.94
CA THR A 57 -11.73 -7.89 -12.21
C THR A 57 -10.26 -7.66 -11.90
N MET A 58 -9.88 -6.44 -11.52
CA MET A 58 -8.51 -6.11 -11.14
C MET A 58 -8.12 -6.83 -9.85
N PRO A 59 -6.90 -7.40 -9.77
CA PRO A 59 -6.36 -7.92 -8.53
C PRO A 59 -6.44 -6.87 -7.43
N PHE A 60 -6.80 -7.33 -6.25
CA PHE A 60 -7.13 -6.46 -5.13
C PHE A 60 -6.77 -7.16 -3.82
N LEU A 61 -6.02 -6.50 -2.95
CA LEU A 61 -5.56 -7.13 -1.71
C LEU A 61 -6.68 -7.32 -0.68
N GLY A 62 -7.84 -6.71 -0.93
CA GLY A 62 -8.96 -6.74 0.00
C GLY A 62 -9.06 -5.45 0.82
N SER A 63 -10.21 -5.30 1.46
CA SER A 63 -10.52 -4.26 2.44
C SER A 63 -11.42 -4.84 3.51
N ARG A 64 -11.83 -4.00 4.48
CA ARG A 64 -12.86 -4.34 5.47
C ARG A 64 -14.19 -4.76 4.85
N LEU A 65 -14.48 -4.38 3.59
CA LEU A 65 -15.78 -4.58 2.93
C LEU A 65 -15.74 -5.52 1.73
N ARG A 66 -14.57 -5.73 1.12
CA ARG A 66 -14.43 -6.51 -0.11
C ARG A 66 -13.30 -7.53 0.07
N ARG A 67 -13.60 -8.79 -0.27
CA ARG A 67 -12.62 -9.87 -0.30
C ARG A 67 -11.53 -9.58 -1.33
N ALA A 68 -10.35 -10.11 -1.06
CA ALA A 68 -9.24 -10.06 -2.00
C ALA A 68 -9.60 -10.73 -3.33
N THR A 69 -9.01 -10.21 -4.40
CA THR A 69 -8.98 -10.79 -5.74
C THR A 69 -7.52 -11.11 -6.03
N ASP A 70 -7.23 -12.38 -6.29
CA ASP A 70 -5.86 -12.88 -6.48
C ASP A 70 -5.18 -12.23 -7.70
N ILE A 71 -3.85 -12.22 -7.70
CA ILE A 71 -3.04 -11.81 -8.84
C ILE A 71 -3.20 -12.75 -10.04
N ASP A 72 -3.70 -13.97 -9.84
CA ASP A 72 -3.90 -14.97 -10.88
C ASP A 72 -5.07 -14.69 -11.83
N VAL A 73 -5.91 -13.69 -11.54
CA VAL A 73 -7.06 -13.35 -12.40
C VAL A 73 -6.68 -12.67 -13.71
N ILE A 74 -5.42 -12.26 -13.86
CA ILE A 74 -4.89 -11.67 -15.09
C ILE A 74 -3.93 -12.67 -15.73
N ASP A 75 -4.26 -13.07 -16.96
CA ASP A 75 -3.48 -14.04 -17.73
C ASP A 75 -2.04 -13.57 -17.98
N ARG A 76 -1.86 -12.27 -18.22
CA ARG A 76 -0.57 -11.70 -18.59
C ARG A 76 -0.36 -10.28 -18.07
N TYR A 77 0.78 -10.09 -17.42
CA TYR A 77 1.26 -8.78 -16.97
C TYR A 77 2.28 -8.22 -17.95
N VAL A 78 1.87 -7.23 -18.76
CA VAL A 78 2.77 -6.50 -19.66
C VAL A 78 2.62 -5.01 -19.42
N ALA A 79 3.71 -4.34 -19.11
CA ALA A 79 3.75 -2.89 -19.02
C ALA A 79 4.74 -2.30 -20.01
N ARG A 80 4.57 -1.03 -20.34
CA ARG A 80 5.46 -0.27 -21.24
C ARG A 80 6.21 0.77 -20.44
N LEU A 81 7.53 0.83 -20.63
CA LEU A 81 8.38 1.90 -20.11
C LEU A 81 8.54 2.97 -21.18
N ASP A 82 8.29 4.22 -20.82
CA ASP A 82 8.58 5.37 -21.69
C ASP A 82 10.08 5.75 -21.61
N GLY A 83 10.95 4.81 -21.98
CA GLY A 83 12.41 4.97 -21.81
C GLY A 83 13.20 3.77 -22.32
N ARG A 84 14.53 3.83 -22.15
CA ARG A 84 15.43 2.69 -22.46
C ARG A 84 15.55 1.79 -21.25
N ALA A 85 15.94 0.55 -21.49
CA ALA A 85 16.13 -0.42 -20.42
C ALA A 85 17.19 -0.02 -19.39
N ALA A 86 18.16 0.84 -19.72
CA ALA A 86 19.14 1.37 -18.76
C ALA A 86 18.51 2.30 -17.70
N ASP A 87 17.34 2.88 -18.01
CA ASP A 87 16.65 3.84 -17.16
C ASP A 87 15.67 3.16 -16.19
N ILE A 88 15.56 1.82 -16.26
CA ILE A 88 14.62 1.05 -15.46
C ILE A 88 14.95 1.15 -13.95
N GLY A 89 13.91 1.30 -13.14
CA GLY A 89 13.95 1.14 -11.70
C GLY A 89 13.65 -0.30 -11.27
N ASP A 90 13.79 -0.59 -9.98
CA ASP A 90 13.43 -1.89 -9.42
C ASP A 90 12.00 -1.93 -8.89
N PHE A 91 11.43 -0.77 -8.61
CA PHE A 91 10.10 -0.62 -8.03
C PHE A 91 9.23 0.31 -8.85
N TYR A 92 8.04 -0.17 -9.21
CA TYR A 92 7.00 0.61 -9.86
C TYR A 92 5.66 0.37 -9.19
N SER A 93 5.09 1.41 -8.58
CA SER A 93 3.68 1.41 -8.20
C SER A 93 2.80 1.59 -9.42
N THR A 94 1.77 0.78 -9.56
CA THR A 94 0.62 1.12 -10.39
C THR A 94 -0.42 1.75 -9.45
N ASP A 95 -1.32 2.62 -9.92
CA ASP A 95 -2.37 3.22 -9.06
C ASP A 95 -3.43 2.20 -8.56
N SER A 96 -3.02 0.95 -8.36
CA SER A 96 -3.76 -0.21 -7.90
C SER A 96 -2.96 -0.96 -6.81
N ASP A 97 -3.45 -2.10 -6.35
CA ASP A 97 -2.70 -2.94 -5.40
C ASP A 97 -1.58 -3.77 -6.08
N ILE A 98 -1.38 -3.63 -7.40
CA ILE A 98 -0.31 -4.26 -8.16
C ILE A 98 0.92 -3.36 -8.26
N TYR A 99 2.09 -3.97 -8.08
CA TYR A 99 3.41 -3.35 -8.27
C TYR A 99 4.19 -4.14 -9.32
N PHE A 100 5.02 -3.46 -10.12
CA PHE A 100 6.00 -4.13 -10.97
C PHE A 100 7.37 -4.04 -10.30
N LEU A 101 7.92 -5.20 -9.93
CA LEU A 101 9.18 -5.33 -9.20
C LEU A 101 10.22 -6.05 -10.06
N SER A 102 11.47 -5.61 -10.02
CA SER A 102 12.56 -6.37 -10.64
C SER A 102 12.74 -7.72 -9.91
N PRO A 103 13.25 -8.77 -10.59
CA PRO A 103 13.50 -10.06 -9.95
C PRO A 103 14.39 -9.94 -8.69
N ARG A 104 15.45 -9.11 -8.76
CA ARG A 104 16.35 -8.90 -7.62
C ARG A 104 15.67 -8.27 -6.39
N LEU A 105 14.67 -7.41 -6.61
CA LEU A 105 13.92 -6.81 -5.51
C LEU A 105 12.94 -7.81 -4.88
N VAL A 106 12.32 -8.67 -5.69
CA VAL A 106 11.50 -9.78 -5.19
C VAL A 106 12.31 -10.72 -4.32
N ASP A 107 13.50 -11.11 -4.77
CA ASP A 107 14.39 -12.01 -4.03
C ASP A 107 14.87 -11.37 -2.72
N LEU A 108 15.18 -10.07 -2.73
CA LEU A 108 15.56 -9.31 -1.53
C LEU A 108 14.42 -9.30 -0.51
N ILE A 109 13.19 -8.98 -0.93
CA ILE A 109 12.02 -8.98 -0.05
C ILE A 109 11.79 -10.39 0.53
N ALA A 110 11.84 -11.43 -0.31
CA ALA A 110 11.63 -12.81 0.13
C ALA A 110 12.70 -13.30 1.13
N THR A 111 13.94 -12.82 1.00
CA THR A 111 15.04 -13.14 1.91
C THR A 111 14.84 -12.53 3.30
N ILE A 112 14.40 -11.27 3.34
CA ILE A 112 14.22 -10.53 4.59
C ILE A 112 12.87 -10.87 5.25
N ASP A 113 11.84 -11.09 4.44
CA ASP A 113 10.47 -11.25 4.88
C ASP A 113 9.74 -12.28 4.02
N ALA A 114 10.01 -13.55 4.34
CA ALA A 114 9.46 -14.69 3.63
C ALA A 114 7.92 -14.66 3.61
N GLY A 115 7.35 -14.74 2.41
CA GLY A 115 5.90 -14.70 2.21
C GLY A 115 5.27 -13.31 2.37
N ALA A 116 6.05 -12.23 2.31
CA ALA A 116 5.50 -10.87 2.33
C ALA A 116 4.79 -10.46 1.04
N ILE A 117 5.05 -11.16 -0.06
CA ILE A 117 4.52 -10.85 -1.38
C ILE A 117 4.00 -12.10 -2.09
N VAL A 118 2.93 -11.91 -2.86
CA VAL A 118 2.52 -12.83 -3.92
C VAL A 118 2.90 -12.21 -5.25
N HIS A 119 3.42 -13.00 -6.19
CA HIS A 119 3.88 -12.45 -7.45
C HIS A 119 3.75 -13.42 -8.63
N ARG A 120 3.68 -12.84 -9.83
CA ARG A 120 3.60 -13.55 -11.11
C ARG A 120 4.65 -13.03 -12.09
N PRO A 121 5.09 -13.85 -13.06
CA PRO A 121 5.92 -13.38 -14.16
C PRO A 121 5.25 -12.21 -14.88
N ALA A 122 6.02 -11.16 -15.13
CA ALA A 122 5.60 -9.98 -15.85
C ALA A 122 6.69 -9.56 -16.83
N ARG A 123 6.32 -8.76 -17.81
CA ARG A 123 7.25 -8.21 -18.78
C ARG A 123 7.12 -6.70 -18.83
N VAL A 124 8.25 -6.01 -18.78
CA VAL A 124 8.31 -4.57 -19.07
C VAL A 124 8.94 -4.38 -20.44
N VAL A 125 8.20 -3.77 -21.35
CA VAL A 125 8.64 -3.46 -22.72
C VAL A 125 9.24 -2.05 -22.71
N ALA A 126 10.57 -1.96 -22.79
CA ALA A 126 11.28 -0.70 -23.02
C ALA A 126 11.41 -0.41 -24.52
N THR A 127 11.92 0.75 -24.88
CA THR A 127 12.09 1.15 -26.30
C THR A 127 13.12 0.30 -27.06
N ASP A 128 14.09 -0.26 -26.35
CA ASP A 128 15.24 -1.00 -26.92
C ASP A 128 15.19 -2.51 -26.66
N LYS A 129 14.51 -2.98 -25.61
CA LYS A 129 14.35 -4.42 -25.30
C LYS A 129 13.21 -4.71 -24.32
N ASP A 130 12.86 -5.98 -24.25
CA ASP A 130 12.01 -6.52 -23.19
C ASP A 130 12.83 -6.84 -21.93
N LEU A 131 12.23 -6.61 -20.76
CA LEU A 131 12.80 -6.85 -19.45
C LEU A 131 11.93 -7.81 -18.64
N ASP A 132 12.57 -8.74 -17.93
CA ASP A 132 11.90 -9.63 -16.99
C ASP A 132 11.58 -8.90 -15.69
N PHE A 133 10.32 -8.98 -15.26
CA PHE A 133 9.79 -8.34 -14.08
C PHE A 133 8.82 -9.29 -13.37
N ARG A 134 8.38 -8.89 -12.19
CA ARG A 134 7.32 -9.56 -11.45
C ARG A 134 6.20 -8.56 -11.22
N ALA A 135 4.98 -8.95 -11.55
CA ALA A 135 3.81 -8.29 -11.00
C ALA A 135 3.65 -8.82 -9.58
N ALA A 136 3.54 -7.95 -8.59
CA ALA A 136 3.53 -8.32 -7.19
C ALA A 136 2.43 -7.58 -6.43
N MET A 137 1.91 -8.23 -5.40
CA MET A 137 1.03 -7.64 -4.39
C MET A 137 1.62 -7.95 -3.01
N PRO A 138 1.40 -7.08 -2.01
CA PRO A 138 1.62 -7.47 -0.63
C PRO A 138 0.76 -8.70 -0.32
N ALA A 139 1.28 -9.67 0.40
CA ALA A 139 0.53 -10.87 0.81
C ALA A 139 -0.23 -10.67 2.13
N ARG A 140 0.13 -9.62 2.89
CA ARG A 140 -0.39 -9.37 4.24
C ARG A 140 -1.19 -8.08 4.27
N LEU A 141 -2.42 -8.19 4.77
CA LEU A 141 -3.28 -7.08 5.15
C LEU A 141 -3.33 -7.03 6.68
N ILE A 142 -2.66 -6.04 7.29
CA ILE A 142 -2.50 -5.93 8.74
C ILE A 142 -3.17 -4.63 9.20
N GLU A 143 -4.07 -4.72 10.18
CA GLU A 143 -4.57 -3.54 10.89
C GLU A 143 -3.47 -3.01 11.81
N SER A 144 -2.73 -2.06 11.26
CA SER A 144 -1.44 -1.60 11.76
C SER A 144 -1.53 -0.22 12.40
N VAL A 145 -2.53 0.59 12.07
CA VAL A 145 -2.73 1.89 12.70
C VAL A 145 -3.08 1.74 14.18
N ASP A 146 -2.42 2.51 15.03
CA ASP A 146 -2.70 2.60 16.45
C ASP A 146 -3.68 3.75 16.74
N PRO A 147 -4.96 3.45 17.04
CA PRO A 147 -5.96 4.47 17.33
C PRO A 147 -5.78 5.15 18.70
N GLN A 148 -4.88 4.67 19.57
CA GLN A 148 -4.53 5.41 20.81
C GLN A 148 -3.60 6.59 20.50
N ARG A 149 -2.74 6.46 19.50
CA ARG A 149 -1.72 7.46 19.17
C ARG A 149 -1.98 8.22 17.87
N THR A 150 -3.01 7.83 17.13
CA THR A 150 -3.38 8.44 15.84
C THR A 150 -4.74 9.11 15.95
N GLU A 151 -4.84 10.36 15.50
CA GLU A 151 -6.15 10.99 15.30
C GLU A 151 -6.89 10.30 14.15
N VAL A 152 -8.11 9.83 14.41
CA VAL A 152 -8.95 9.18 13.41
C VAL A 152 -10.21 10.01 13.18
N THR A 153 -10.41 10.49 11.97
CA THR A 153 -11.66 11.10 11.54
C THR A 153 -12.46 10.08 10.72
N VAL A 154 -13.64 9.72 11.20
CA VAL A 154 -14.59 8.88 10.49
C VAL A 154 -15.68 9.73 9.85
N ASN A 155 -15.86 9.56 8.53
CA ASN A 155 -16.83 10.30 7.73
C ASN A 155 -17.86 9.35 7.12
N GLY A 156 -19.13 9.60 7.41
CA GLY A 156 -20.27 8.88 6.86
C GLY A 156 -20.86 9.64 5.68
N THR A 157 -21.02 8.97 4.55
CA THR A 157 -21.66 9.51 3.34
C THR A 157 -22.91 8.70 3.02
N VAL A 158 -24.01 9.39 2.80
CA VAL A 158 -25.25 8.80 2.25
C VAL A 158 -25.34 9.19 0.79
N PHE A 159 -25.34 8.20 -0.09
CA PHE A 159 -25.46 8.42 -1.53
C PHE A 159 -26.93 8.65 -1.92
N PRO A 160 -27.20 9.32 -3.07
CA PRO A 160 -28.57 9.49 -3.58
C PRO A 160 -29.36 8.18 -3.75
N SER A 161 -28.66 7.05 -3.89
CA SER A 161 -29.25 5.71 -3.96
C SER A 161 -29.72 5.15 -2.60
N GLY A 162 -29.57 5.91 -1.50
CA GLY A 162 -29.86 5.46 -0.14
C GLY A 162 -28.76 4.59 0.48
N LYS A 163 -27.68 4.30 -0.24
CA LYS A 163 -26.54 3.53 0.29
C LYS A 163 -25.74 4.39 1.27
N TYR A 164 -25.36 3.79 2.39
CA TYR A 164 -24.48 4.40 3.39
C TYR A 164 -23.05 3.85 3.28
N PHE A 165 -22.06 4.72 3.44
CA PHE A 165 -20.65 4.37 3.47
C PHE A 165 -19.90 5.19 4.53
N ALA A 166 -19.12 4.53 5.38
CA ALA A 166 -18.24 5.18 6.33
C ALA A 166 -16.77 4.99 5.92
N LYS A 167 -15.94 6.01 6.10
CA LYS A 167 -14.49 5.94 5.86
C LYS A 167 -13.70 6.58 6.98
N ALA A 168 -12.58 5.96 7.32
CA ALA A 168 -11.57 6.56 8.19
C ALA A 168 -10.61 7.43 7.36
N SER A 169 -10.11 8.48 8.00
CA SER A 169 -9.08 9.38 7.50
C SER A 169 -8.25 9.86 8.69
N PHE A 170 -7.01 10.22 8.47
CA PHE A 170 -6.05 10.49 9.55
C PHE A 170 -5.58 11.93 9.44
N GLY A 171 -5.87 12.75 10.45
CA GLY A 171 -5.66 14.21 10.42
C GLY A 171 -4.22 14.65 10.66
N GLY A 172 -3.35 13.75 11.11
CA GLY A 172 -1.95 14.02 11.43
C GLY A 172 -1.03 12.85 11.10
N ASP A 173 -0.01 12.66 11.92
CA ASP A 173 0.95 11.57 11.77
C ASP A 173 0.32 10.24 12.17
N VAL A 174 0.54 9.22 11.34
CA VAL A 174 0.03 7.88 11.60
C VAL A 174 1.04 7.10 12.43
N CYS A 175 0.59 6.64 13.59
CA CYS A 175 1.38 5.75 14.44
C CYS A 175 1.01 4.30 14.16
N PHE A 176 2.02 3.45 13.96
CA PHE A 176 1.81 2.01 13.85
C PHE A 176 1.86 1.32 15.21
N ARG A 177 1.04 0.29 15.40
CA ARG A 177 1.00 -0.50 16.63
C ARG A 177 2.37 -1.13 16.92
N ALA A 178 2.76 -1.12 18.18
CA ALA A 178 4.03 -1.68 18.63
C ALA A 178 4.07 -3.22 18.57
N ASP A 179 2.90 -3.86 18.54
CA ASP A 179 2.75 -5.32 18.56
C ASP A 179 2.85 -5.99 17.18
N ILE A 180 3.14 -5.23 16.11
CA ILE A 180 3.42 -5.81 14.79
C ILE A 180 4.68 -6.68 14.89
N PRO A 181 4.61 -7.99 14.57
CA PRO A 181 5.70 -8.93 14.81
C PRO A 181 7.06 -8.44 14.26
N PRO A 182 8.18 -8.58 15.00
CA PRO A 182 9.49 -8.09 14.58
C PRO A 182 10.01 -8.60 13.23
N ASN A 183 9.52 -9.76 12.78
CA ASN A 183 9.87 -10.37 11.50
C ASN A 183 9.00 -9.93 10.31
N VAL A 184 8.01 -9.05 10.54
CA VAL A 184 7.20 -8.45 9.46
C VAL A 184 7.91 -7.19 8.96
N HIS A 185 8.35 -7.19 7.71
CA HIS A 185 9.03 -6.06 7.10
C HIS A 185 8.24 -5.42 5.97
N ALA A 186 7.20 -6.05 5.45
CA ALA A 186 6.35 -5.51 4.41
C ALA A 186 4.87 -5.94 4.58
N PHE A 187 3.95 -4.98 4.52
CA PHE A 187 2.49 -5.22 4.61
C PHE A 187 1.68 -4.03 4.07
N ARG A 188 0.39 -4.24 3.82
CA ARG A 188 -0.58 -3.16 3.56
C ARG A 188 -1.56 -3.05 4.72
N ASP A 189 -1.99 -1.83 5.02
CA ASP A 189 -3.04 -1.59 6.01
C ASP A 189 -4.39 -1.37 5.31
N PRO A 190 -5.51 -1.93 5.80
CA PRO A 190 -6.81 -1.80 5.14
C PRO A 190 -7.33 -0.36 5.01
N ASP A 191 -6.90 0.55 5.90
CA ASP A 191 -7.34 1.94 5.97
C ASP A 191 -6.33 2.90 5.34
N LEU A 192 -5.13 2.42 5.00
CA LEU A 192 -4.08 3.19 4.32
C LEU A 192 -3.95 2.80 2.84
N TYR A 193 -3.44 3.73 2.03
CA TYR A 193 -3.39 3.55 0.58
C TYR A 193 -2.17 2.74 0.13
N PHE A 194 -1.00 3.03 0.69
CA PHE A 194 0.28 2.55 0.18
C PHE A 194 0.76 1.24 0.82
N TRP A 195 1.80 0.68 0.23
CA TRP A 195 2.55 -0.44 0.80
C TRP A 195 3.54 0.09 1.83
N HIS A 196 3.58 -0.53 3.01
CA HIS A 196 4.44 -0.12 4.10
C HIS A 196 5.62 -1.06 4.25
N TRP A 197 6.83 -0.51 4.23
CA TRP A 197 8.07 -1.25 4.42
C TRP A 197 8.77 -0.81 5.69
N SER A 198 9.39 -1.76 6.38
CA SER A 198 10.18 -1.46 7.56
C SER A 198 11.46 -0.70 7.20
N LYS A 199 11.99 0.05 8.15
CA LYS A 199 13.29 0.72 8.06
C LYS A 199 14.39 -0.24 7.60
N SER A 200 14.48 -1.42 8.21
CA SER A 200 15.52 -2.41 7.91
C SER A 200 15.44 -2.93 6.46
N LEU A 201 14.23 -3.16 5.93
CA LEU A 201 14.06 -3.55 4.53
C LEU A 201 14.51 -2.43 3.58
N LEU A 202 14.18 -1.18 3.90
CA LEU A 202 14.59 -0.01 3.11
C LEU A 202 16.10 0.21 3.14
N GLU A 203 16.74 0.03 4.30
CA GLU A 203 18.19 0.12 4.46
C GLU A 203 18.90 -0.92 3.61
N VAL A 204 18.50 -2.20 3.67
CA VAL A 204 19.10 -3.24 2.83
C VAL A 204 18.83 -3.02 1.34
N ALA A 205 17.63 -2.56 0.96
CA ALA A 205 17.33 -2.22 -0.43
C ALA A 205 18.23 -1.08 -0.95
N LYS A 206 18.47 -0.07 -0.12
CA LYS A 206 19.39 1.04 -0.43
C LYS A 206 20.83 0.55 -0.56
N GLU A 207 21.31 -0.28 0.37
CA GLU A 207 22.66 -0.85 0.35
C GLU A 207 22.92 -1.71 -0.89
N GLN A 208 21.91 -2.43 -1.37
CA GLN A 208 21.99 -3.21 -2.61
C GLN A 208 21.76 -2.39 -3.90
N GLY A 209 21.64 -1.06 -3.77
CA GLY A 209 21.49 -0.16 -4.91
C GLY A 209 20.18 -0.35 -5.67
N MET A 210 19.08 -0.65 -4.97
CA MET A 210 17.75 -0.72 -5.56
C MET A 210 17.27 0.68 -5.96
N ARG A 211 16.76 0.82 -7.18
CA ARG A 211 16.32 2.09 -7.77
C ARG A 211 14.80 2.21 -7.74
N GLY A 212 14.30 3.44 -7.67
CA GLY A 212 12.86 3.72 -7.83
C GLY A 212 12.01 3.58 -6.58
N ILE A 213 12.64 3.28 -5.44
CA ILE A 213 12.00 3.24 -4.14
C ILE A 213 12.12 4.62 -3.51
N TYR A 214 10.97 5.23 -3.20
CA TYR A 214 10.87 6.43 -2.39
C TYR A 214 10.09 6.10 -1.13
N ALA A 215 10.67 6.38 0.04
CA ALA A 215 10.04 6.10 1.32
C ALA A 215 9.74 7.41 2.05
N ASN A 216 8.50 7.57 2.51
CA ASN A 216 8.07 8.71 3.31
C ASN A 216 7.65 8.27 4.70
N GLN A 217 7.96 9.12 5.67
CA GLN A 217 7.21 9.09 6.92
C GLN A 217 5.76 9.46 6.62
N MET A 218 4.84 8.83 7.34
CA MET A 218 3.42 9.10 7.19
C MET A 218 3.03 10.41 7.86
N THR A 219 3.36 11.52 7.20
CA THR A 219 2.85 12.84 7.55
C THR A 219 1.60 13.09 6.70
N ARG A 220 0.42 12.97 7.31
CA ARG A 220 -0.92 13.09 6.66
C ARG A 220 -1.24 11.98 5.65
N ALA A 221 -1.89 10.92 6.11
CA ALA A 221 -2.42 9.88 5.23
C ALA A 221 -3.47 10.43 4.25
N ARG A 222 -3.35 10.09 2.96
CA ARG A 222 -4.34 10.46 1.94
C ARG A 222 -5.56 9.54 2.01
N PRO A 223 -6.80 10.06 2.03
CA PRO A 223 -8.00 9.23 2.13
C PRO A 223 -8.17 8.34 0.88
N ARG A 224 -8.60 7.09 1.10
CA ARG A 224 -8.93 6.14 0.04
C ARG A 224 -10.35 6.37 -0.47
N TRP A 225 -10.50 6.56 -1.79
CA TRP A 225 -11.79 6.52 -2.47
C TRP A 225 -11.95 5.14 -3.13
N ILE A 226 -12.90 4.34 -2.68
CA ILE A 226 -13.27 3.09 -3.35
C ILE A 226 -14.55 3.39 -4.14
N TRP A 227 -14.46 3.39 -5.46
CA TRP A 227 -15.64 3.44 -6.33
C TRP A 227 -16.28 2.04 -6.35
N MET A 228 -17.58 1.96 -6.05
CA MET A 228 -18.43 0.78 -6.22
C MET A 228 -19.51 1.07 -7.24
#